data_AF-A0A2C6KEV8-F1
#
_entry.id   AF-A0A2C6KEV8-F1
#
_cell.length_a   1.000
_cell.length_b   1.000
_cell.length_c   1.000
_cell.angle_alpha   90.00
_cell.angle_beta   90.00
_cell.angle_gamma   90.00
#
_symmetry.space_group_name_H-M   'P 1'
#
loop_
_entity.id
_entity.type
_entity.pdbx_description
1 polymer ?
#
loop_
_entity_poly.entity_id
_entity_poly.type
_entity_poly.pdbx_seq_one_letter_code
_entity_poly.pdbx_strand_id
1 'polypeptide(L)'
;DIQARNLLESLLKWVASGDLKLSAEDKRGTLGQILARDCPRDGLPSEATPPPPLQETDRFVAGDVDRPADQVPSADPAPKAEERKLWLGVLEAEEGERLKSLRASIDAFQAHEMPTRFDINRLLVSALQAQITLLRMSRVFPASAARGGLNLTSAASHGPTMELARELRLCWRALGVTDFTLTALLRHALPAAGQRTSISRGELFAGVLPRLRRGVDPKALKALATEGSVFAADIQTWNLLRSVRKWIASGDLTLSSEDEQGRLGQLLATDWTRPPGSRMPPRT
;
A
#
# COMPACT_ATOMS: atom_id res chain seq x y z
N ASP A 1 -4.75 -9.28 -22.66
CA ASP A 1 -5.69 -8.64 -21.74
C ASP A 1 -5.31 -7.16 -21.55
N ILE A 2 -5.89 -6.26 -22.35
CA ILE A 2 -5.62 -4.81 -22.30
C ILE A 2 -6.11 -4.22 -20.96
N GLN A 3 -7.15 -4.83 -20.40
CA GLN A 3 -7.80 -4.35 -19.19
C GLN A 3 -6.95 -4.61 -17.94
N ALA A 4 -6.42 -5.82 -17.74
CA ALA A 4 -5.51 -6.08 -16.62
C ALA A 4 -4.25 -5.19 -16.66
N ARG A 5 -3.75 -4.91 -17.86
CA ARG A 5 -2.63 -3.98 -18.08
C ARG A 5 -2.96 -2.56 -17.64
N ASN A 6 -4.14 -2.04 -17.98
CA ASN A 6 -4.56 -0.69 -17.53
C ASN A 6 -4.63 -0.57 -16.01
N LEU A 7 -5.05 -1.63 -15.29
CA LEU A 7 -5.09 -1.62 -13.83
C LEU A 7 -3.68 -1.61 -13.24
N LEU A 8 -2.76 -2.42 -13.78
CA LEU A 8 -1.34 -2.36 -13.41
C LEU A 8 -0.72 -1.00 -13.74
N GLU A 9 -1.07 -0.40 -14.87
CA GLU A 9 -0.64 0.95 -15.25
C GLU A 9 -1.19 2.02 -14.31
N SER A 10 -2.46 1.95 -13.90
CA SER A 10 -3.03 2.88 -12.90
C SER A 10 -2.38 2.72 -11.54
N LEU A 11 -2.15 1.47 -11.10
CA LEU A 11 -1.43 1.18 -9.85
C LEU A 11 -0.02 1.77 -9.86
N LEU A 12 0.70 1.67 -10.98
CA LEU A 12 2.05 2.19 -11.08
C LEU A 12 2.11 3.69 -11.33
N LYS A 13 1.17 4.28 -12.09
CA LYS A 13 1.06 5.73 -12.19
C LYS A 13 0.83 6.35 -10.81
N TRP A 14 0.06 5.68 -9.96
CA TRP A 14 -0.15 6.10 -8.57
C TRP A 14 1.09 5.89 -7.69
N VAL A 15 1.77 4.74 -7.79
CA VAL A 15 3.05 4.53 -7.09
C VAL A 15 4.11 5.55 -7.54
N ALA A 16 4.18 5.83 -8.84
CA ALA A 16 5.15 6.73 -9.44
C ALA A 16 4.80 8.22 -9.30
N SER A 17 3.58 8.58 -8.89
CA SER A 17 3.21 9.99 -8.67
C SER A 17 3.82 10.58 -7.40
N GLY A 18 4.49 9.76 -6.56
CA GLY A 18 5.13 10.24 -5.33
C GLY A 18 4.14 10.67 -4.24
N ASP A 19 2.82 10.51 -4.45
CA ASP A 19 1.77 10.85 -3.49
C ASP A 19 1.77 9.93 -2.25
N LEU A 20 2.49 8.81 -2.34
CA LEU A 20 2.77 7.94 -1.20
C LEU A 20 3.91 8.55 -0.36
N LYS A 21 3.59 9.54 0.49
CA LYS A 21 4.55 10.03 1.51
C LYS A 21 4.81 8.94 2.54
N LEU A 22 5.78 8.08 2.24
CA LEU A 22 6.24 7.06 3.16
C LEU A 22 6.95 7.70 4.36
N SER A 23 6.67 7.16 5.55
CA SER A 23 7.35 7.56 6.79
C SER A 23 8.87 7.36 6.64
N ALA A 24 9.68 8.16 7.35
CA ALA A 24 11.15 8.06 7.32
C ALA A 24 11.69 6.66 7.72
N GLU A 25 10.85 5.85 8.37
CA GLU A 25 11.13 4.46 8.73
C GLU A 25 10.78 3.49 7.60
N ASP A 26 9.67 3.71 6.89
CA ASP A 26 9.40 3.02 5.64
C ASP A 26 10.51 3.29 4.61
N LYS A 27 11.02 4.52 4.53
CA LYS A 27 12.20 4.87 3.70
C LYS A 27 13.48 4.13 4.09
N ARG A 28 13.53 3.51 5.27
CA ARG A 28 14.66 2.68 5.74
C ARG A 28 14.37 1.18 5.60
N GLY A 29 13.10 0.78 5.57
CA GLY A 29 12.69 -0.55 5.15
C GLY A 29 12.81 -0.74 3.64
N THR A 30 13.12 -1.96 3.19
CA THR A 30 13.37 -2.31 1.78
C THR A 30 12.20 -1.95 0.84
N LEU A 31 10.99 -1.79 1.37
CA LEU A 31 9.79 -1.40 0.61
C LEU A 31 9.69 0.13 0.44
N GLY A 32 10.11 0.94 1.42
CA GLY A 32 10.10 2.39 1.24
C GLY A 32 11.39 2.99 0.69
N GLN A 33 12.49 2.24 0.59
CA GLN A 33 13.61 2.64 -0.28
C GLN A 33 13.26 2.59 -1.77
N ILE A 34 12.30 1.73 -2.16
CA ILE A 34 11.83 1.57 -3.55
C ILE A 34 10.67 2.51 -3.87
N LEU A 35 9.82 2.85 -2.88
CA LEU A 35 8.64 3.69 -3.07
C LEU A 35 8.83 5.16 -2.66
N ALA A 36 9.88 5.53 -1.91
CA ALA A 36 10.06 6.89 -1.39
C ALA A 36 11.14 7.74 -2.09
N ARG A 37 11.65 7.28 -3.23
CA ARG A 37 12.49 8.11 -4.11
C ARG A 37 11.54 8.87 -5.03
N ASP A 38 11.25 10.11 -4.60
CA ASP A 38 10.67 11.25 -5.34
C ASP A 38 9.57 12.01 -4.57
N CYS A 39 9.75 12.23 -3.26
CA CYS A 39 9.06 13.33 -2.58
C CYS A 39 9.98 14.56 -2.58
N PRO A 40 9.60 15.69 -3.22
CA PRO A 40 10.28 16.96 -3.00
C PRO A 40 10.20 17.32 -1.50
N ARG A 41 11.35 17.71 -0.96
CA ARG A 41 11.53 18.08 0.44
C ARG A 41 11.07 19.52 0.64
N ASP A 42 9.78 19.77 0.46
CA ASP A 42 9.22 21.10 0.68
C ASP A 42 8.97 21.31 2.17
N GLY A 43 9.58 22.38 2.68
CA GLY A 43 9.47 22.83 4.07
C GLY A 43 8.03 23.14 4.45
N LEU A 44 7.66 22.73 5.65
CA LEU A 44 6.46 23.22 6.32
C LEU A 44 6.63 24.72 6.61
N PRO A 45 5.63 25.56 6.32
CA PRO A 45 5.55 26.89 6.93
C PRO A 45 5.25 26.72 8.42
N SER A 46 6.15 27.27 9.23
CA SER A 46 6.02 27.40 10.68
C SER A 46 4.96 28.45 10.99
N GLU A 47 3.74 28.02 11.34
CA GLU A 47 2.72 28.91 11.88
C GLU A 47 3.02 29.23 13.35
N ALA A 48 3.07 30.53 13.64
CA ALA A 48 3.56 31.12 14.87
C ALA A 48 2.63 30.88 16.06
N THR A 49 3.17 30.25 17.10
CA THR A 49 2.71 30.41 18.49
C THR A 49 3.72 31.31 19.21
N PRO A 50 3.32 32.38 19.91
CA PRO A 50 4.28 33.27 20.58
C PRO A 50 4.90 32.56 21.81
N PRO A 51 6.22 32.72 22.05
CA PRO A 51 6.90 32.07 23.17
C PRO A 51 6.73 32.86 24.49
N PRO A 52 6.76 32.19 25.66
CA PRO A 52 6.94 32.84 26.96
C PRO A 52 8.39 33.36 27.14
N PRO A 53 8.62 34.31 28.06
CA PRO A 53 9.91 34.99 28.20
C PRO A 53 11.02 34.07 28.71
N LEU A 54 12.19 34.32 28.14
CA LEU A 54 13.47 33.63 28.28
C LEU A 54 13.92 33.47 29.75
N GLN A 55 14.31 32.24 30.10
CA GLN A 55 15.38 32.02 31.07
C GLN A 55 16.63 31.56 30.31
N GLU A 56 17.70 32.27 30.61
CA GLU A 56 19.03 32.22 30.02
C GLU A 56 19.78 30.97 30.52
N THR A 57 20.04 30.01 29.64
CA THR A 57 21.03 28.95 29.89
C THR A 57 21.93 28.76 28.68
N ASP A 58 23.20 29.01 28.94
CA ASP A 58 24.44 28.67 28.24
C ASP A 58 24.42 28.12 26.81
N ARG A 59 25.13 28.88 25.95
CA ARG A 59 25.52 28.60 24.58
C ARG A 59 26.36 27.33 24.47
N PHE A 60 25.82 26.30 23.82
CA PHE A 60 26.62 25.31 23.10
C PHE A 60 26.76 25.75 21.63
N VAL A 61 28.00 25.95 21.20
CA VAL A 61 28.38 26.22 19.81
C VAL A 61 28.19 24.93 19.00
N ALA A 62 27.10 24.85 18.23
CA ALA A 62 26.95 23.85 17.18
C ALA A 62 27.77 24.31 15.97
N GLY A 63 28.86 23.60 15.68
CA GLY A 63 29.61 23.80 14.45
C GLY A 63 28.76 23.44 13.24
N ASP A 64 28.53 24.40 12.36
CA ASP A 64 28.09 24.18 10.99
C ASP A 64 29.14 23.32 10.29
N VAL A 65 28.86 22.03 10.18
CA VAL A 65 29.61 21.12 9.31
C VAL A 65 28.91 21.14 7.96
N ASP A 66 29.48 21.91 7.03
CA ASP A 66 29.20 21.85 5.60
C ASP A 66 29.16 20.40 5.15
N ARG A 67 27.95 19.86 4.95
CA ARG A 67 27.74 18.50 4.46
C ARG A 67 27.78 18.57 2.92
N PRO A 68 28.81 18.00 2.26
CA PRO A 68 28.92 18.09 0.81
C PRO A 68 27.71 17.44 0.13
N ALA A 69 27.08 18.18 -0.79
CA ALA A 69 25.84 17.83 -1.47
C ALA A 69 25.96 16.69 -2.51
N ASP A 70 27.14 16.08 -2.67
CA ASP A 70 27.47 15.28 -3.86
C ASP A 70 27.50 13.75 -3.66
N GLN A 71 27.04 13.23 -2.52
CA GLN A 71 26.88 11.78 -2.36
C GLN A 71 25.41 11.39 -2.57
N VAL A 72 24.96 11.43 -3.83
CA VAL A 72 23.77 10.68 -4.24
C VAL A 72 24.09 9.19 -4.02
N PRO A 73 23.40 8.48 -3.12
CA PRO A 73 23.63 7.06 -2.91
C PRO A 73 23.32 6.33 -4.23
N SER A 74 24.38 5.85 -4.88
CA SER A 74 24.31 4.97 -6.05
C SER A 74 23.20 3.95 -5.84
N ALA A 75 22.27 3.89 -6.81
CA ALA A 75 21.13 2.99 -6.77
C ALA A 75 21.58 1.58 -6.38
N ASP A 76 20.89 0.97 -5.41
CA ASP A 76 21.27 -0.35 -4.95
C ASP A 76 21.24 -1.34 -6.12
N PRO A 77 22.27 -2.18 -6.26
CA PRO A 77 22.35 -3.13 -7.36
C PRO A 77 21.18 -4.13 -7.26
N ALA A 78 20.55 -4.40 -8.40
CA ALA A 78 19.48 -5.39 -8.52
C ALA A 78 19.92 -6.77 -7.95
N PRO A 79 18.99 -7.56 -7.37
CA PRO A 79 19.32 -8.87 -6.83
C PRO A 79 19.97 -9.75 -7.89
N LYS A 80 20.91 -10.62 -7.47
CA LYS A 80 21.55 -11.58 -8.37
C LYS A 80 20.48 -12.53 -8.93
N ALA A 81 20.72 -13.09 -10.11
CA ALA A 81 19.75 -13.97 -10.79
C ALA A 81 19.27 -15.15 -9.92
N GLU A 82 20.16 -15.76 -9.14
CA GLU A 82 19.84 -16.86 -8.22
C GLU A 82 18.94 -16.41 -7.06
N GLU A 83 19.25 -15.28 -6.44
CA GLU A 83 18.44 -14.68 -5.37
C GLU A 83 17.06 -14.29 -5.88
N ARG A 84 17.01 -13.67 -7.07
CA ARG A 84 15.77 -13.32 -7.76
C ARG A 84 14.89 -14.54 -8.00
N LYS A 85 15.47 -15.68 -8.39
CA LYS A 85 14.73 -16.94 -8.59
C LYS A 85 14.11 -17.45 -7.28
N LEU A 86 14.85 -17.37 -6.17
CA LEU A 86 14.34 -17.77 -4.86
C LEU A 86 13.24 -16.81 -4.37
N TRP A 87 13.42 -15.51 -4.55
CA TRP A 87 12.41 -14.50 -4.21
C TRP A 87 11.14 -14.69 -5.03
N LEU A 88 11.29 -15.00 -6.33
CA LEU A 88 10.16 -15.28 -7.21
C LEU A 88 9.36 -16.48 -6.70
N GLY A 89 10.01 -17.60 -6.36
CA GLY A 89 9.31 -18.78 -5.84
C GLY A 89 8.53 -18.51 -4.54
N VAL A 90 9.08 -17.69 -3.64
CA VAL A 90 8.37 -17.27 -2.41
C VAL A 90 7.13 -16.43 -2.75
N LEU A 91 7.27 -15.46 -3.65
CA LEU A 91 6.16 -14.58 -4.00
C LEU A 91 5.10 -15.26 -4.88
N GLU A 92 5.47 -16.21 -5.75
CA GLU A 92 4.52 -17.03 -6.52
C GLU A 92 3.64 -17.88 -5.59
N ALA A 93 4.24 -18.47 -4.55
CA ALA A 93 3.48 -19.22 -3.55
C ALA A 93 2.46 -18.31 -2.84
N GLU A 94 2.88 -17.10 -2.47
CA GLU A 94 2.00 -16.09 -1.89
C GLU A 94 0.91 -15.64 -2.87
N GLU A 95 1.23 -15.36 -4.13
CA GLU A 95 0.25 -15.05 -5.18
C GLU A 95 -0.80 -16.15 -5.29
N GLY A 96 -0.38 -17.42 -5.27
CA GLY A 96 -1.27 -18.58 -5.31
C GLY A 96 -2.22 -18.66 -4.11
N GLU A 97 -1.73 -18.40 -2.89
CA GLU A 97 -2.57 -18.34 -1.68
C GLU A 97 -3.58 -17.19 -1.75
N ARG A 98 -3.14 -16.01 -2.18
CA ARG A 98 -3.95 -14.79 -2.24
C ARG A 98 -5.01 -14.90 -3.32
N LEU A 99 -4.67 -15.49 -4.45
CA LEU A 99 -5.60 -15.80 -5.53
C LEU A 99 -6.72 -16.73 -5.05
N LYS A 100 -6.37 -17.82 -4.35
CA LYS A 100 -7.36 -18.75 -3.77
C LYS A 100 -8.28 -18.03 -2.76
N SER A 101 -7.72 -17.26 -1.85
CA SER A 101 -8.48 -16.50 -0.85
C SER A 101 -9.42 -15.46 -1.49
N LEU A 102 -8.93 -14.77 -2.52
CA LEU A 102 -9.68 -13.75 -3.25
C LEU A 102 -10.86 -14.37 -4.00
N ARG A 103 -10.63 -15.45 -4.76
CA ARG A 103 -11.70 -16.19 -5.45
C ARG A 103 -12.78 -16.67 -4.48
N ALA A 104 -12.38 -17.33 -3.40
CA ALA A 104 -13.33 -17.78 -2.37
C ALA A 104 -14.13 -16.61 -1.74
N SER A 105 -13.52 -15.42 -1.63
CA SER A 105 -14.20 -14.23 -1.11
C SER A 105 -15.15 -13.62 -2.14
N ILE A 106 -14.79 -13.62 -3.43
CA ILE A 106 -15.67 -13.19 -4.54
C ILE A 106 -16.88 -14.12 -4.61
N ASP A 107 -16.65 -15.44 -4.59
CA ASP A 107 -17.72 -16.45 -4.66
C ASP A 107 -18.70 -16.29 -3.48
N ALA A 108 -18.19 -16.17 -2.25
CA ALA A 108 -19.01 -15.94 -1.06
C ALA A 108 -19.82 -14.63 -1.14
N PHE A 109 -19.21 -13.57 -1.69
CA PHE A 109 -19.87 -12.29 -1.89
C PHE A 109 -20.96 -12.34 -2.98
N GLN A 110 -20.74 -13.11 -4.05
CA GLN A 110 -21.68 -13.25 -5.16
C GLN A 110 -22.83 -14.22 -4.86
N ALA A 111 -22.64 -15.18 -3.94
CA ALA A 111 -23.66 -16.13 -3.53
C ALA A 111 -24.88 -15.47 -2.85
N HIS A 112 -24.71 -14.27 -2.30
CA HIS A 112 -25.79 -13.54 -1.63
C HIS A 112 -26.33 -12.44 -2.53
N GLU A 113 -27.66 -12.39 -2.68
CA GLU A 113 -28.35 -11.30 -3.37
C GLU A 113 -28.06 -9.95 -2.69
N MET A 114 -28.10 -9.94 -1.35
CA MET A 114 -27.67 -8.83 -0.50
C MET A 114 -26.47 -9.24 0.36
N PRO A 115 -25.23 -8.88 -0.03
CA PRO A 115 -24.04 -9.23 0.72
C PRO A 115 -24.03 -8.54 2.09
N THR A 116 -23.61 -9.26 3.13
CA THR A 116 -23.55 -8.70 4.48
C THR A 116 -22.34 -7.77 4.64
N ARG A 117 -22.33 -6.96 5.71
CA ARG A 117 -21.15 -6.15 6.09
C ARG A 117 -19.90 -7.02 6.29
N PHE A 118 -20.08 -8.23 6.80
CA PHE A 118 -19.00 -9.18 7.02
C PHE A 118 -18.43 -9.65 5.68
N ASP A 119 -19.28 -10.02 4.71
CA ASP A 119 -18.84 -10.46 3.38
C ASP A 119 -18.09 -9.37 2.63
N ILE A 120 -18.60 -8.13 2.66
CA ILE A 120 -17.93 -6.98 2.06
C ILE A 120 -16.58 -6.71 2.73
N ASN A 121 -16.51 -6.69 4.06
CA ASN A 121 -15.25 -6.46 4.76
C ASN A 121 -14.25 -7.59 4.45
N ARG A 122 -14.69 -8.84 4.40
CA ARG A 122 -13.86 -9.99 4.03
C ARG A 122 -13.33 -9.85 2.60
N LEU A 123 -14.16 -9.43 1.66
CA LEU A 123 -13.74 -9.20 0.27
C LEU A 123 -12.72 -8.05 0.17
N LEU A 124 -12.94 -6.94 0.88
CA LEU A 124 -11.99 -5.82 0.96
C LEU A 124 -10.63 -6.25 1.54
N VAL A 125 -10.64 -7.07 2.60
CA VAL A 125 -9.43 -7.65 3.22
C VAL A 125 -8.66 -8.48 2.21
N SER A 126 -9.33 -9.43 1.55
CA SER A 126 -8.71 -10.28 0.52
C SER A 126 -8.15 -9.46 -0.64
N ALA A 127 -8.89 -8.43 -1.09
CA ALA A 127 -8.46 -7.53 -2.16
C ALA A 127 -7.21 -6.73 -1.78
N LEU A 128 -7.17 -6.17 -0.57
CA LEU A 128 -5.99 -5.39 -0.11
C LEU A 128 -4.76 -6.28 0.07
N GLN A 129 -4.92 -7.50 0.59
CA GLN A 129 -3.81 -8.46 0.69
C GLN A 129 -3.27 -8.83 -0.71
N ALA A 130 -4.15 -9.10 -1.68
CA ALA A 130 -3.76 -9.34 -3.07
C ALA A 130 -3.04 -8.12 -3.68
N GLN A 131 -3.54 -6.91 -3.42
CA GLN A 131 -2.93 -5.67 -3.88
C GLN A 131 -1.50 -5.48 -3.36
N ILE A 132 -1.28 -5.74 -2.06
CA ILE A 132 0.05 -5.68 -1.46
C ILE A 132 0.97 -6.76 -2.02
N THR A 133 0.45 -7.96 -2.27
CA THR A 133 1.21 -9.04 -2.90
C THR A 133 1.73 -8.62 -4.28
N LEU A 134 0.87 -8.03 -5.12
CA LEU A 134 1.28 -7.47 -6.42
C LEU A 134 2.32 -6.36 -6.29
N LEU A 135 2.20 -5.49 -5.28
CA LEU A 135 3.22 -4.46 -5.03
C LEU A 135 4.55 -5.08 -4.61
N ARG A 136 4.55 -6.19 -3.87
CA ARG A 136 5.77 -6.91 -3.46
C ARG A 136 6.46 -7.58 -4.65
N MET A 137 5.74 -7.92 -5.73
CA MET A 137 6.33 -8.38 -6.99
C MET A 137 7.25 -7.35 -7.66
N SER A 138 7.15 -6.06 -7.30
CA SER A 138 8.10 -5.02 -7.78
C SER A 138 9.55 -5.30 -7.38
N ARG A 139 9.78 -6.11 -6.33
CA ARG A 139 11.12 -6.55 -5.93
C ARG A 139 11.76 -7.53 -6.91
N VAL A 140 10.94 -8.33 -7.60
CA VAL A 140 11.40 -9.30 -8.59
C VAL A 140 11.33 -8.73 -10.00
N PHE A 141 10.38 -7.85 -10.27
CA PHE A 141 10.27 -7.15 -11.54
C PHE A 141 10.44 -5.64 -11.32
N PRO A 142 11.64 -5.16 -10.96
CA PRO A 142 11.83 -3.73 -10.78
C PRO A 142 11.66 -3.01 -12.12
N ALA A 143 10.87 -1.93 -12.12
CA ALA A 143 10.94 -0.90 -13.14
C ALA A 143 12.35 -0.29 -13.15
N SER A 144 12.71 0.44 -14.22
CA SER A 144 14.00 1.11 -14.29
C SER A 144 14.26 1.95 -13.03
N ALA A 145 15.54 2.04 -12.62
CA ALA A 145 15.96 2.57 -11.32
C ALA A 145 15.45 3.99 -10.98
N ALA A 146 14.95 4.73 -11.97
CA ALA A 146 14.42 6.08 -11.83
C ALA A 146 12.93 6.17 -11.43
N ARG A 147 12.16 5.07 -11.41
CA ARG A 147 10.69 5.16 -11.29
C ARG A 147 10.03 4.26 -10.24
N GLY A 148 10.79 3.64 -9.35
CA GLY A 148 10.27 2.88 -8.20
C GLY A 148 8.96 2.14 -8.48
N GLY A 149 8.98 0.93 -9.05
CA GLY A 149 7.73 0.28 -9.45
C GLY A 149 7.90 -1.11 -10.04
N LEU A 150 6.80 -1.68 -10.53
CA LEU A 150 6.74 -2.97 -11.22
C LEU A 150 7.04 -2.79 -12.71
N ASN A 151 7.93 -3.59 -13.28
CA ASN A 151 8.12 -3.64 -14.74
C ASN A 151 6.91 -4.32 -15.37
N LEU A 152 6.04 -3.52 -15.99
CA LEU A 152 4.79 -3.98 -16.59
C LEU A 152 4.98 -5.02 -17.68
N THR A 153 6.03 -4.91 -18.48
CA THR A 153 6.29 -5.89 -19.54
C THR A 153 6.61 -7.25 -18.92
N SER A 154 7.48 -7.27 -17.92
CA SER A 154 7.83 -8.51 -17.21
C SER A 154 6.65 -9.07 -16.39
N ALA A 155 5.92 -8.21 -15.68
CA ALA A 155 4.75 -8.62 -14.91
C ALA A 155 3.62 -9.14 -15.81
N ALA A 156 3.39 -8.50 -16.98
CA ALA A 156 2.40 -8.95 -17.94
C ALA A 156 2.76 -10.28 -18.60
N SER A 157 4.05 -10.61 -18.68
CA SER A 157 4.51 -11.94 -19.11
C SER A 157 4.46 -12.99 -18.01
N HIS A 158 4.22 -12.60 -16.76
CA HIS A 158 4.22 -13.50 -15.61
C HIS A 158 2.79 -13.97 -15.30
N GLY A 159 2.51 -15.24 -15.61
CA GLY A 159 1.17 -15.84 -15.53
C GLY A 159 0.48 -15.63 -14.17
N PRO A 160 1.08 -16.06 -13.04
CA PRO A 160 0.48 -15.92 -11.71
C PRO A 160 0.12 -14.47 -11.34
N THR A 161 1.02 -13.52 -11.60
CA THR A 161 0.77 -12.09 -11.35
C THR A 161 -0.41 -11.56 -12.17
N MET A 162 -0.48 -11.94 -13.45
CA MET A 162 -1.59 -11.53 -14.31
C MET A 162 -2.92 -12.13 -13.88
N GLU A 163 -2.91 -13.39 -13.45
CA GLU A 163 -4.12 -14.04 -12.94
C GLU A 163 -4.61 -13.36 -11.66
N LEU A 164 -3.71 -13.05 -10.72
CA LEU A 164 -4.06 -12.31 -9.51
C LEU A 164 -4.57 -10.89 -9.82
N ALA A 165 -3.91 -10.16 -10.73
CA ALA A 165 -4.35 -8.84 -11.16
C ALA A 165 -5.74 -8.86 -11.82
N ARG A 166 -6.03 -9.90 -12.62
CA ARG A 166 -7.34 -10.09 -13.26
C ARG A 166 -8.44 -10.32 -12.22
N GLU A 167 -8.24 -11.25 -11.28
CA GLU A 167 -9.22 -11.51 -10.22
C GLU A 167 -9.41 -10.29 -9.31
N LEU A 168 -8.34 -9.55 -9.02
CA LEU A 168 -8.42 -8.31 -8.26
C LEU A 168 -9.30 -7.27 -8.97
N ARG A 169 -9.19 -7.17 -10.30
CA ARG A 169 -10.10 -6.32 -11.09
C ARG A 169 -11.55 -6.77 -11.00
N LEU A 170 -11.80 -8.07 -11.09
CA LEU A 170 -13.16 -8.63 -10.97
C LEU A 170 -13.74 -8.34 -9.59
N CYS A 171 -12.93 -8.46 -8.53
CA CYS A 171 -13.30 -8.10 -7.17
C CYS A 171 -13.76 -6.64 -7.05
N TRP A 172 -12.95 -5.68 -7.52
CA TRP A 172 -13.31 -4.26 -7.44
C TRP A 172 -14.58 -3.91 -8.23
N ARG A 173 -14.75 -4.54 -9.41
CA ARG A 173 -15.99 -4.43 -10.19
C ARG A 173 -17.19 -5.01 -9.45
N ALA A 174 -17.04 -6.17 -8.80
CA ALA A 174 -18.11 -6.79 -8.02
C ALA A 174 -18.54 -5.90 -6.84
N LEU A 175 -17.60 -5.14 -6.25
CA LEU A 175 -17.91 -4.14 -5.23
C LEU A 175 -18.57 -2.87 -5.81
N GLY A 176 -18.58 -2.70 -7.13
CA GLY A 176 -19.06 -1.49 -7.79
C GLY A 176 -18.12 -0.30 -7.58
N VAL A 177 -16.81 -0.54 -7.53
CA VAL A 177 -15.79 0.49 -7.34
C VAL A 177 -15.15 0.84 -8.69
N THR A 178 -15.21 2.12 -9.07
CA THR A 178 -14.57 2.69 -10.25
C THR A 178 -13.06 2.82 -10.08
N ASP A 179 -12.32 2.96 -11.18
CA ASP A 179 -10.86 3.12 -11.14
C ASP A 179 -10.44 4.40 -10.37
N PHE A 180 -11.26 5.45 -10.42
CA PHE A 180 -11.03 6.69 -9.67
C PHE A 180 -11.11 6.46 -8.16
N THR A 181 -12.22 5.87 -7.69
CA THR A 181 -12.43 5.59 -6.26
C THR A 181 -11.47 4.52 -5.75
N LEU A 182 -11.14 3.52 -6.57
CA LEU A 182 -10.11 2.54 -6.24
C LEU A 182 -8.77 3.21 -5.97
N THR A 183 -8.34 4.12 -6.85
CA THR A 183 -7.08 4.86 -6.69
C THR A 183 -7.09 5.67 -5.38
N ALA A 184 -8.19 6.38 -5.09
CA ALA A 184 -8.33 7.12 -3.84
C ALA A 184 -8.32 6.21 -2.60
N LEU A 185 -9.02 5.07 -2.65
CA LEU A 185 -9.04 4.09 -1.57
C LEU A 185 -7.65 3.52 -1.29
N LEU A 186 -6.92 3.12 -2.34
CA LEU A 186 -5.56 2.59 -2.21
C LEU A 186 -4.58 3.64 -1.68
N ARG A 187 -4.81 4.92 -2.02
CA ARG A 187 -4.03 6.04 -1.47
C ARG A 187 -4.07 6.13 0.05
N HIS A 188 -5.17 5.71 0.66
CA HIS A 188 -5.31 5.68 2.13
C HIS A 188 -4.96 4.31 2.71
N ALA A 189 -5.41 3.23 2.08
CA ALA A 189 -5.30 1.89 2.62
C ALA A 189 -3.86 1.38 2.69
N LEU A 190 -3.04 1.68 1.67
CA LEU A 190 -1.67 1.16 1.59
C LEU A 190 -0.71 1.82 2.58
N PRO A 191 -0.67 3.17 2.74
CA PRO A 191 0.08 3.79 3.83
C PRO A 191 -0.36 3.30 5.21
N ALA A 192 -1.67 3.18 5.44
CA ALA A 192 -2.19 2.71 6.72
C ALA A 192 -1.74 1.27 7.01
N ALA A 193 -1.79 0.36 6.03
CA ALA A 193 -1.23 -0.99 6.17
C ALA A 193 0.28 -0.97 6.44
N GLY A 194 1.03 -0.11 5.73
CA GLY A 194 2.46 0.07 5.93
C GLY A 194 2.79 0.53 7.36
N GLN A 195 2.09 1.55 7.85
CA GLN A 195 2.27 2.09 9.19
C GLN A 195 1.96 1.05 10.27
N ARG A 196 0.85 0.32 10.13
CA ARG A 196 0.43 -0.72 11.10
C ARG A 196 1.43 -1.88 11.22
N THR A 197 2.12 -2.20 10.12
CA THR A 197 3.08 -3.29 10.06
C THR A 197 4.53 -2.84 10.21
N SER A 198 4.78 -1.54 10.35
CA SER A 198 6.11 -0.93 10.31
C SER A 198 7.07 -1.53 11.34
N ILE A 199 6.66 -1.64 12.60
CA ILE A 199 7.47 -2.17 13.71
C ILE A 199 7.87 -3.62 13.43
N SER A 200 6.89 -4.50 13.20
CA SER A 200 7.16 -5.92 12.92
C SER A 200 8.04 -6.11 11.68
N ARG A 201 7.83 -5.30 10.63
CA ARG A 201 8.68 -5.34 9.44
C ARG A 201 10.10 -4.85 9.74
N GLY A 202 10.27 -3.80 10.54
CA GLY A 202 11.57 -3.32 10.98
C GLY A 202 12.38 -4.41 11.67
N GLU A 203 11.73 -5.19 12.55
CA GLU A 203 12.35 -6.33 13.24
C GLU A 203 12.77 -7.46 12.29
N LEU A 204 11.93 -7.80 11.29
CA LEU A 204 12.26 -8.84 10.30
C LEU A 204 13.55 -8.54 9.53
N PHE A 205 13.74 -7.27 9.18
CA PHE A 205 14.90 -6.82 8.40
C PHE A 205 16.04 -6.30 9.28
N ALA A 206 15.91 -6.34 10.62
CA ALA A 206 16.94 -5.89 11.53
C ALA A 206 18.22 -6.71 11.34
N GLY A 207 19.31 -6.05 10.93
CA GLY A 207 20.58 -6.70 10.65
C GLY A 207 20.57 -7.63 9.43
N VAL A 208 19.63 -7.44 8.50
CA VAL A 208 19.82 -7.90 7.12
C VAL A 208 20.84 -6.96 6.50
N LEU A 209 22.01 -7.49 6.12
CA LEU A 209 23.04 -6.69 5.49
C LEU A 209 22.74 -6.65 4.00
N PRO A 210 22.56 -5.48 3.36
CA PRO A 210 22.20 -5.40 1.95
C PRO A 210 23.21 -6.05 0.99
N ARG A 211 24.37 -6.51 1.47
CA ARG A 211 25.55 -6.85 0.65
C ARG A 211 26.44 -7.92 1.27
N LEU A 212 26.00 -9.17 1.32
CA LEU A 212 26.98 -10.25 1.24
C LEU A 212 27.50 -10.26 -0.21
N ARG A 213 28.73 -9.78 -0.42
CA ARG A 213 29.36 -9.64 -1.74
C ARG A 213 29.32 -10.95 -2.57
N ARG A 214 29.10 -12.10 -1.94
CA ARG A 214 28.88 -13.40 -2.56
C ARG A 214 27.77 -14.17 -1.82
N GLY A 215 26.85 -14.78 -2.58
CA GLY A 215 25.80 -15.66 -2.06
C GLY A 215 24.42 -15.02 -1.89
N VAL A 216 23.43 -15.90 -1.71
CA VAL A 216 22.06 -15.58 -1.29
C VAL A 216 22.09 -15.32 0.20
N ASP A 217 21.49 -14.22 0.67
CA ASP A 217 21.30 -14.01 2.12
C ASP A 217 20.07 -14.81 2.60
N PRO A 218 20.25 -15.90 3.37
CA PRO A 218 19.13 -16.70 3.86
C PRO A 218 18.23 -15.91 4.83
N LYS A 219 18.77 -14.91 5.52
CA LYS A 219 18.00 -14.05 6.41
C LYS A 219 17.10 -13.11 5.61
N ALA A 220 17.61 -12.52 4.53
CA ALA A 220 16.80 -11.71 3.62
C ALA A 220 15.66 -12.53 3.00
N LEU A 221 15.94 -13.77 2.56
CA LEU A 221 14.92 -14.67 2.03
C LEU A 221 13.85 -15.02 3.08
N LYS A 222 14.26 -15.35 4.31
CA LYS A 222 13.33 -15.63 5.41
C LYS A 222 12.48 -14.40 5.78
N ALA A 223 13.10 -13.21 5.82
CA ALA A 223 12.42 -11.96 6.09
C ALA A 223 11.39 -11.64 4.99
N LEU A 224 11.74 -11.87 3.72
CA LEU A 224 10.83 -11.74 2.59
C LEU A 224 9.62 -12.67 2.75
N ALA A 225 9.83 -13.96 3.02
CA ALA A 225 8.72 -14.89 3.22
C ALA A 225 7.81 -14.49 4.40
N THR A 226 8.42 -14.05 5.51
CA THR A 226 7.68 -13.71 6.74
C THR A 226 6.91 -12.39 6.62
N GLU A 227 7.43 -11.43 5.86
CA GLU A 227 6.78 -10.12 5.68
C GLU A 227 5.38 -10.25 5.05
N GLY A 228 5.18 -11.19 4.12
CA GLY A 228 3.87 -11.44 3.52
C GLY A 228 2.84 -11.88 4.55
N SER A 229 3.23 -12.78 5.46
CA SER A 229 2.39 -13.22 6.57
C SER A 229 2.09 -12.10 7.55
N VAL A 230 3.04 -11.20 7.82
CA VAL A 230 2.83 -10.02 8.69
C VAL A 230 1.75 -9.11 8.11
N PHE A 231 1.83 -8.75 6.83
CA PHE A 231 0.79 -7.97 6.17
C PHE A 231 -0.56 -8.68 6.20
N ALA A 232 -0.58 -9.97 5.85
CA ALA A 232 -1.81 -10.74 5.83
C ALA A 232 -2.49 -10.77 7.20
N ALA A 233 -1.75 -11.06 8.26
CA ALA A 233 -2.26 -11.14 9.62
C ALA A 233 -2.81 -9.78 10.11
N ASP A 234 -2.06 -8.69 9.91
CA ASP A 234 -2.53 -7.36 10.33
C ASP A 234 -3.80 -6.95 9.60
N ILE A 235 -3.82 -7.08 8.26
CA ILE A 235 -4.99 -6.72 7.44
C ILE A 235 -6.18 -7.61 7.75
N GLN A 236 -5.98 -8.88 8.10
CA GLN A 236 -7.07 -9.79 8.45
C GLN A 236 -7.84 -9.33 9.70
N THR A 237 -7.16 -8.70 10.65
CA THR A 237 -7.79 -8.13 11.86
C THR A 237 -8.35 -6.73 11.62
N TRP A 238 -8.09 -6.14 10.46
CA TRP A 238 -8.50 -4.79 10.14
C TRP A 238 -9.94 -4.74 9.63
N ASN A 239 -10.79 -3.96 10.32
CA ASN A 239 -12.08 -3.56 9.79
C ASN A 239 -11.90 -2.44 8.76
N LEU A 240 -11.55 -2.85 7.53
CA LEU A 240 -11.38 -1.96 6.38
C LEU A 240 -12.65 -1.19 6.06
N LEU A 241 -13.81 -1.83 6.14
CA LEU A 241 -15.09 -1.17 5.89
C LEU A 241 -15.31 0.01 6.84
N ARG A 242 -15.00 -0.15 8.14
CA ARG A 242 -15.05 0.96 9.11
C ARG A 242 -14.08 2.08 8.77
N SER A 243 -12.93 1.76 8.19
CA SER A 243 -11.90 2.75 7.83
C SER A 243 -12.30 3.55 6.58
N VAL A 244 -12.80 2.86 5.55
CA VAL A 244 -13.42 3.48 4.36
C VAL A 244 -14.50 4.48 4.78
N ARG A 245 -15.35 4.10 5.73
CA ARG A 245 -16.41 4.99 6.26
C ARG A 245 -15.85 6.23 6.94
N LYS A 246 -14.79 6.08 7.72
CA LYS A 246 -14.12 7.23 8.34
C LYS A 246 -13.55 8.17 7.29
N TRP A 247 -12.89 7.63 6.26
CA TRP A 247 -12.33 8.44 5.17
C TRP A 247 -13.41 9.18 4.37
N ILE A 248 -14.58 8.57 4.15
CA ILE A 248 -15.72 9.26 3.53
C ILE A 248 -16.25 10.36 4.44
N ALA A 249 -16.41 10.07 5.73
CA ALA A 249 -16.93 11.03 6.71
C ALA A 249 -16.01 12.25 6.90
N SER A 250 -14.69 12.07 6.79
CA SER A 250 -13.71 13.16 6.82
C SER A 250 -13.57 13.92 5.50
N GLY A 251 -14.12 13.40 4.40
CA GLY A 251 -13.94 13.95 3.06
C GLY A 251 -12.64 13.53 2.37
N ASP A 252 -11.87 12.62 2.97
CA ASP A 252 -10.63 12.08 2.42
C ASP A 252 -10.87 11.09 1.26
N LEU A 253 -12.05 10.46 1.23
CA LEU A 253 -12.49 9.56 0.17
C LEU A 253 -13.86 10.01 -0.36
N THR A 254 -13.89 10.48 -1.60
CA THR A 254 -15.12 10.85 -2.30
C THR A 254 -15.56 9.70 -3.21
N LEU A 255 -16.81 9.26 -3.08
CA LEU A 255 -17.42 8.30 -3.99
C LEU A 255 -18.02 9.05 -5.19
N SER A 256 -17.87 8.52 -6.40
CA SER A 256 -18.64 9.01 -7.54
C SER A 256 -20.09 8.53 -7.43
N SER A 257 -21.00 9.12 -8.22
CA SER A 257 -22.40 8.66 -8.28
C SER A 257 -22.51 7.19 -8.72
N GLU A 258 -21.60 6.70 -9.57
CA GLU A 258 -21.52 5.30 -9.96
C GLU A 258 -21.10 4.42 -8.76
N ASP A 259 -20.11 4.86 -7.99
CA ASP A 259 -19.63 4.13 -6.80
C ASP A 259 -20.69 4.08 -5.69
N GLU A 260 -21.44 5.17 -5.49
CA GLU A 260 -22.56 5.25 -4.53
C GLU A 260 -23.67 4.26 -4.88
N GLN A 261 -23.92 4.03 -6.17
CA GLN A 261 -24.86 3.03 -6.67
C GLN A 261 -24.30 1.61 -6.64
N GLY A 262 -22.97 1.46 -6.54
CA GLY A 262 -22.30 0.17 -6.38
C GLY A 262 -22.64 -0.54 -5.06
N ARG A 263 -22.38 -1.85 -4.98
CA ARG A 263 -22.70 -2.66 -3.78
C ARG A 263 -22.01 -2.13 -2.52
N LEU A 264 -20.76 -1.68 -2.64
CA LEU A 264 -20.04 -1.03 -1.55
C LEU A 264 -20.71 0.29 -1.16
N GLY A 265 -21.02 1.16 -2.13
CA GLY A 265 -21.68 2.44 -1.90
C GLY A 265 -23.05 2.32 -1.22
N GLN A 266 -23.90 1.41 -1.70
CA GLN A 266 -25.22 1.13 -1.12
C GLN A 266 -25.10 0.70 0.35
N LEU A 267 -24.16 -0.20 0.68
CA LEU A 267 -23.94 -0.62 2.06
C LEU A 267 -23.44 0.55 2.93
N LEU A 268 -22.53 1.36 2.40
CA LEU A 268 -22.01 2.54 3.09
C LEU A 268 -23.14 3.54 3.37
N ALA A 269 -24.08 3.72 2.43
CA ALA A 269 -25.24 4.62 2.53
C ALA A 269 -26.29 4.15 3.54
N THR A 270 -26.60 2.85 3.57
CA THR A 270 -27.69 2.27 4.40
C THR A 270 -27.50 2.55 5.90
N ASP A 271 -26.24 2.64 6.33
CA ASP A 271 -25.89 2.83 7.72
C ASP A 271 -25.73 4.31 8.14
N TRP A 272 -25.90 5.26 7.22
CA TRP A 272 -26.07 6.69 7.54
C TRP A 272 -27.49 7.03 7.95
N THR A 273 -28.39 6.04 8.01
CA THR A 273 -29.64 6.19 8.73
C THR A 273 -29.31 6.47 10.19
N ARG A 274 -29.20 7.77 10.46
CA ARG A 274 -29.06 8.39 11.76
C ARG A 274 -29.91 7.67 12.77
N PRO A 275 -29.46 7.56 14.04
CA PRO A 275 -30.42 7.34 15.11
C PRO A 275 -31.54 8.37 14.95
N PRO A 276 -32.82 7.93 14.85
CA PRO A 276 -33.94 8.82 14.62
C PRO A 276 -33.95 9.87 15.74
N GLY A 277 -33.57 11.11 15.42
CA GLY A 277 -33.45 12.19 16.41
C GLY A 277 -32.33 13.20 16.16
N SER A 278 -31.29 12.88 15.40
CA SER A 278 -30.26 13.88 15.08
C SER A 278 -30.67 14.69 13.84
N ARG A 279 -31.13 15.93 13.99
CA ARG A 279 -31.21 16.90 12.88
C ARG A 279 -29.80 17.48 12.70
N MET A 280 -29.27 17.50 11.47
CA MET A 280 -28.06 18.27 11.17
C MET A 280 -28.57 19.66 10.83
N PRO A 281 -27.92 20.72 11.35
CA PRO A 281 -28.17 22.05 10.81
C PRO A 281 -27.89 22.04 9.30
N PRO A 282 -28.66 22.80 8.51
CA PRO A 282 -28.44 22.90 7.08
C PRO A 282 -27.01 23.36 6.82
N ARG A 283 -26.31 22.67 5.91
CA ARG A 283 -25.04 23.17 5.36
C ARG A 283 -25.38 24.43 4.56
N THR A 284 -24.94 25.57 5.06
CA THR A 284 -24.89 26.86 4.36
C THR A 284 -23.69 26.91 3.44
#